data_AF-A0A3M2D8H4-F1
#
_entry.id   AF-A0A3M2D8H4-F1
#
_cell.length_a   1.000
_cell.length_b   1.000
_cell.length_c   1.000
_cell.angle_alpha   90.00
_cell.angle_beta   90.00
_cell.angle_gamma   90.00
#
_symmetry.space_group_name_H-M   'P 1'
#
loop_
_entity.id
_entity.type
_entity.pdbx_description
1 polymer ?
#
loop_
_entity_poly.entity_id
_entity_poly.type
_entity_poly.pdbx_seq_one_letter_code
_entity_poly.pdbx_strand_id
1 'polypeptide(L)'
;TAVEDRRRAVVYPAEQKYVQTQYGVYETLLSHFRNRLRENRPNNKLVVLGYSFSDEHINAVIEDSIRAEGSNLTVYAFVGPEEDAEEQENRFRKIAERCDHRFNVFMGQHSYISSSIEPEEWKEIKKLNLWNFEELVNIMVGDEQ
;
A
#
# COMPACT_ATOMS: atom_id res chain seq x y z
N THR A 1 -54.07 22.80 -6.77
CA THR A 1 -52.67 22.69 -7.22
C THR A 1 -51.89 21.99 -6.14
N ALA A 2 -51.75 20.67 -6.24
CA ALA A 2 -50.97 19.86 -5.30
C ALA A 2 -49.82 19.25 -6.10
N VAL A 3 -48.60 19.77 -5.88
CA VAL A 3 -47.38 19.19 -6.44
C VAL A 3 -46.60 18.60 -5.27
N GLU A 4 -46.33 17.30 -5.43
CA GLU A 4 -45.74 16.32 -4.53
C GLU A 4 -44.55 16.81 -3.70
N ASP A 5 -44.62 16.55 -2.39
CA ASP A 5 -43.49 16.54 -1.46
C ASP A 5 -42.56 15.37 -1.82
N ARG A 6 -41.65 15.60 -2.79
CA ARG A 6 -40.49 14.74 -3.03
C ARG A 6 -39.51 14.88 -1.87
N ARG A 7 -39.87 14.31 -0.71
CA ARG A 7 -38.90 14.04 0.35
C ARG A 7 -37.81 13.17 -0.26
N ARG A 8 -36.62 13.76 -0.45
CA ARG A 8 -35.41 12.99 -0.73
C ARG A 8 -35.34 11.91 0.34
N ALA A 9 -35.52 10.65 -0.05
CA ALA A 9 -35.20 9.52 0.81
C ALA A 9 -33.66 9.52 0.95
N VAL A 10 -33.16 10.30 1.90
CA VAL A 10 -31.78 10.22 2.33
C VAL A 10 -31.68 8.90 3.07
N VAL A 11 -31.12 7.90 2.40
CA VAL A 11 -30.71 6.66 3.06
C VAL A 11 -29.49 7.02 3.90
N TYR A 12 -29.71 7.33 5.16
CA TYR A 12 -28.62 7.47 6.12
C TYR A 12 -27.91 6.11 6.25
N PRO A 13 -26.57 6.08 6.32
CA PRO A 13 -25.85 4.85 6.61
C PRO A 13 -26.32 4.36 7.99
N ALA A 14 -27.10 3.28 8.01
CA ALA A 14 -27.40 2.59 9.24
C ALA A 14 -26.10 1.95 9.73
N GLU A 15 -25.74 2.16 11.00
CA GLU A 15 -24.49 1.63 11.59
C GLU A 15 -24.33 0.12 11.36
N GLN A 16 -25.44 -0.62 11.32
CA GLN A 16 -25.46 -2.06 11.05
C GLN A 16 -25.08 -2.44 9.62
N LYS A 17 -25.28 -1.56 8.63
CA LYS A 17 -24.86 -1.79 7.24
C LYS A 17 -23.34 -1.65 7.06
N TYR A 18 -22.70 -0.80 7.86
CA TYR A 18 -21.23 -0.70 7.93
C TYR A 18 -20.64 -1.99 8.48
N VAL A 19 -21.14 -2.46 9.62
CA VAL A 19 -20.65 -3.67 10.30
C VAL A 19 -20.96 -4.95 9.49
N GLN A 20 -22.12 -5.09 8.87
CA GLN A 20 -22.41 -6.34 8.13
C GLN A 20 -21.70 -6.43 6.77
N THR A 21 -21.42 -5.30 6.12
CA THR A 21 -20.73 -5.29 4.81
C THR A 21 -19.21 -5.32 4.95
N GLN A 22 -18.67 -4.67 6.00
CA GLN A 22 -17.24 -4.72 6.29
C GLN A 22 -16.80 -6.13 6.67
N TYR A 23 -17.49 -6.82 7.58
CA TYR A 23 -16.93 -8.08 8.08
C TYR A 23 -17.02 -9.23 7.06
N GLY A 24 -18.05 -9.31 6.21
CA GLY A 24 -18.12 -10.40 5.22
C GLY A 24 -17.20 -10.21 4.00
N VAL A 25 -17.31 -9.07 3.34
CA VAL A 25 -16.66 -8.85 2.02
C VAL A 25 -15.21 -8.44 2.17
N TYR A 26 -14.91 -7.55 3.13
CA TYR A 26 -13.53 -7.09 3.33
C TYR A 26 -12.66 -8.20 3.93
N GLU A 27 -13.17 -9.02 4.84
CA GLU A 27 -12.44 -10.22 5.30
C GLU A 27 -12.17 -11.20 4.16
N THR A 28 -13.13 -11.39 3.26
CA THR A 28 -12.95 -12.22 2.06
C THR A 28 -11.82 -11.67 1.18
N LEU A 29 -11.82 -10.36 0.91
CA LEU A 29 -10.76 -9.69 0.12
C LEU A 29 -9.40 -9.78 0.81
N LEU A 30 -9.32 -9.50 2.11
CA LEU A 30 -8.08 -9.62 2.89
C LEU A 30 -7.58 -11.06 2.96
N SER A 31 -8.48 -12.04 3.04
CA SER A 31 -8.15 -13.46 2.99
C SER A 31 -7.52 -13.82 1.64
N HIS A 32 -8.13 -13.41 0.53
CA HIS A 32 -7.57 -13.61 -0.80
C HIS A 32 -6.22 -12.90 -0.97
N PHE A 33 -6.11 -11.66 -0.50
CA PHE A 33 -4.87 -10.91 -0.52
C PHE A 33 -3.76 -11.63 0.25
N ARG A 34 -4.02 -12.02 1.51
CA ARG A 34 -3.08 -12.78 2.35
C ARG A 34 -2.66 -14.09 1.69
N ASN A 35 -3.61 -14.85 1.15
CA ASN A 35 -3.32 -16.12 0.48
C ASN A 35 -2.42 -15.90 -0.76
N ARG A 36 -2.68 -14.84 -1.54
CA ARG A 36 -1.85 -14.50 -2.70
C ARG A 36 -0.44 -14.05 -2.30
N LEU A 37 -0.32 -13.29 -1.21
CA LEU A 37 0.96 -12.84 -0.68
C LEU A 37 1.80 -13.98 -0.11
N ARG A 38 1.16 -15.02 0.46
CA ARG A 38 1.83 -16.19 1.03
C ARG A 38 2.04 -17.33 0.03
N GLU A 39 1.61 -17.15 -1.22
CA GLU A 39 1.76 -18.17 -2.24
C GLU A 39 3.24 -18.41 -2.55
N ASN A 40 3.68 -19.67 -2.47
CA ASN A 40 5.07 -20.03 -2.73
C ASN A 40 5.36 -20.02 -4.24
N ARG A 41 5.59 -18.82 -4.79
CA ARG A 41 5.95 -18.60 -6.19
C ARG A 41 7.36 -18.03 -6.29
N PRO A 42 8.19 -18.45 -7.25
CA PRO A 42 9.47 -17.78 -7.47
C PRO A 42 9.24 -16.28 -7.74
N ASN A 43 10.08 -15.42 -7.18
CA ASN A 43 10.00 -13.96 -7.32
C ASN A 43 8.66 -13.35 -6.88
N ASN A 44 8.10 -13.79 -5.75
CA ASN A 44 6.88 -13.20 -5.21
C ASN A 44 7.13 -11.76 -4.74
N LYS A 45 6.61 -10.78 -5.48
CA LYS A 45 6.81 -9.35 -5.21
C LYS A 45 5.46 -8.65 -5.07
N LEU A 46 5.36 -7.75 -4.10
CA LEU A 46 4.26 -6.81 -3.96
C LEU A 46 4.80 -5.40 -4.21
N VAL A 47 4.19 -4.69 -5.16
CA VAL A 47 4.46 -3.28 -5.42
C VAL A 47 3.26 -2.47 -4.93
N VAL A 48 3.51 -1.47 -4.08
CA VAL A 48 2.49 -0.64 -3.45
C VAL A 48 2.65 0.81 -3.92
N LEU A 49 1.57 1.39 -4.41
CA LEU A 49 1.49 2.73 -4.97
C LEU A 49 0.18 3.38 -4.54
N GLY A 50 0.21 4.67 -4.20
CA GLY A 50 -1.00 5.41 -3.83
C GLY A 50 -1.67 4.94 -2.53
N TYR A 51 -1.03 4.04 -1.78
CA TYR A 51 -1.47 3.59 -0.47
C TYR A 51 -0.56 4.20 0.61
N SER A 52 -1.15 4.98 1.51
CA SER A 52 -0.45 5.75 2.55
C SER A 52 -0.03 4.93 3.77
N PHE A 53 -0.37 3.63 3.83
CA PHE A 53 -0.18 2.80 5.01
C PHE A 53 -0.94 3.30 6.26
N SER A 54 -2.05 4.01 6.05
CA SER A 54 -2.91 4.49 7.15
C SER A 54 -3.91 3.42 7.66
N ASP A 55 -4.06 2.28 6.96
CA ASP A 55 -4.94 1.17 7.39
C ASP A 55 -4.11 0.05 8.04
N GLU A 56 -4.23 -0.06 9.37
CA GLU A 56 -3.47 -1.02 10.17
C GLU A 56 -3.79 -2.48 9.81
N HIS A 57 -5.03 -2.80 9.39
CA HIS A 57 -5.40 -4.18 9.07
C HIS A 57 -4.72 -4.67 7.79
N ILE A 58 -4.58 -3.80 6.78
CA ILE A 58 -3.84 -4.12 5.56
C ILE A 58 -2.35 -4.24 5.86
N ASN A 59 -1.80 -3.30 6.64
CA ASN A 59 -0.39 -3.33 7.04
C ASN A 59 -0.05 -4.63 7.78
N ALA A 60 -0.88 -5.03 8.73
CA ALA A 60 -0.73 -6.29 9.46
C ALA A 60 -0.71 -7.50 8.52
N VAL A 61 -1.58 -7.54 7.51
CA VAL A 61 -1.57 -8.62 6.51
C VAL A 61 -0.27 -8.64 5.70
N ILE A 62 0.27 -7.48 5.34
CA ILE A 62 1.55 -7.38 4.62
C ILE A 62 2.70 -7.87 5.51
N GLU A 63 2.82 -7.32 6.73
CA GLU A 63 3.85 -7.70 7.72
C GLU A 63 3.80 -9.21 8.01
N ASP A 64 2.61 -9.75 8.30
CA ASP A 64 2.41 -11.17 8.58
C ASP A 64 2.67 -12.07 7.37
N SER A 65 2.57 -11.54 6.15
CA SER A 65 2.87 -12.31 4.94
C SER A 65 4.37 -12.33 4.65
N ILE A 66 5.10 -11.26 4.94
CA ILE A 66 6.57 -11.24 4.89
C ILE A 66 7.13 -12.21 5.94
N ARG A 67 6.61 -12.15 7.18
CA ARG A 67 7.12 -12.93 8.31
C ARG A 67 6.69 -14.40 8.32
N ALA A 68 5.77 -14.81 7.45
CA ALA A 68 5.30 -16.18 7.39
C ALA A 68 6.45 -17.17 7.09
N GLU A 69 6.40 -18.35 7.71
CA GLU A 69 7.38 -19.41 7.48
C GLU A 69 7.40 -19.82 5.99
N GLY A 70 8.60 -19.91 5.41
CA GLY A 70 8.77 -20.22 4.00
C GLY A 70 8.38 -19.08 3.04
N SER A 71 8.05 -17.89 3.55
CA SER A 71 7.70 -16.74 2.71
C SER A 71 8.91 -16.21 1.95
N ASN A 72 8.74 -16.02 0.65
CA ASN A 72 9.69 -15.37 -0.25
C ASN A 72 9.18 -14.01 -0.76
N LEU A 73 8.18 -13.43 -0.07
CA LEU A 73 7.61 -12.15 -0.43
C LEU A 73 8.62 -11.02 -0.24
N THR A 74 8.81 -10.21 -1.27
CA THR A 74 9.50 -8.90 -1.18
C THR A 74 8.52 -7.79 -1.49
N VAL A 75 8.51 -6.75 -0.66
CA VAL A 75 7.61 -5.60 -0.80
C VAL A 75 8.40 -4.37 -1.21
N TYR A 76 7.88 -3.64 -2.20
CA TYR A 76 8.36 -2.34 -2.64
C TYR A 76 7.20 -1.35 -2.56
N ALA A 77 7.32 -0.35 -1.69
CA ALA A 77 6.30 0.66 -1.47
C ALA A 77 6.81 2.03 -1.93
N PHE A 78 6.08 2.66 -2.85
CA PHE A 78 6.33 4.05 -3.25
C PHE A 78 5.21 4.91 -2.68
N VAL A 79 5.56 5.71 -1.68
CA VAL A 79 4.63 6.49 -0.88
C VAL A 79 4.93 7.97 -1.07
N GLY A 80 3.89 8.79 -1.22
CA GLY A 80 4.04 10.24 -1.29
C GLY A 80 4.54 10.81 0.05
N PRO A 81 5.21 11.98 0.04
CA PRO A 81 5.60 12.64 1.27
C PRO A 81 4.37 13.08 2.07
N GLU A 82 4.39 12.81 3.38
CA GLU A 82 3.40 13.33 4.34
C GLU A 82 3.84 14.69 4.90
N GLU A 83 2.91 15.41 5.55
CA GLU A 83 3.22 16.70 6.20
C GLU A 83 4.33 16.56 7.25
N ASP A 84 4.29 15.48 8.04
CA ASP A 84 5.34 15.11 8.99
C ASP A 84 6.19 13.96 8.43
N ALA A 85 7.29 14.32 7.78
CA ALA A 85 8.23 13.36 7.21
C ALA A 85 8.97 12.53 8.27
N GLU A 86 9.19 13.08 9.47
CA GLU A 86 9.89 12.38 10.55
C GLU A 86 8.99 11.29 11.16
N GLU A 87 7.72 11.61 11.41
CA GLU A 87 6.73 10.63 11.85
C GLU A 87 6.54 9.53 10.80
N GLN A 88 6.43 9.92 9.53
CA GLN A 88 6.32 8.97 8.42
C GLN A 88 7.52 8.00 8.38
N GLU A 89 8.74 8.53 8.45
CA GLU A 89 9.95 7.71 8.43
C GLU A 89 10.03 6.78 9.66
N ASN A 90 9.72 7.28 10.86
CA ASN A 90 9.70 6.48 12.08
C ASN A 90 8.67 5.35 12.01
N ARG A 91 7.50 5.60 11.41
CA ARG A 91 6.47 4.58 11.20
C ARG A 91 6.98 3.48 10.30
N PHE A 92 7.56 3.82 9.15
CA PHE A 92 8.09 2.82 8.23
C PHE A 92 9.33 2.09 8.77
N ARG A 93 10.17 2.74 9.57
CA ARG A 93 11.30 2.10 10.22
C ARG A 93 10.86 0.98 11.16
N LYS A 94 9.80 1.21 11.96
CA LYS A 94 9.19 0.17 12.81
C LYS A 94 8.67 -1.02 12.00
N ILE A 95 8.12 -0.78 10.81
CA ILE A 95 7.65 -1.86 9.92
C ILE A 95 8.86 -2.63 9.36
N ALA A 96 9.89 -1.91 8.89
CA ALA A 96 11.10 -2.51 8.35
C ALA A 96 11.83 -3.39 9.38
N GLU A 97 11.94 -2.94 10.62
CA GLU A 97 12.53 -3.70 11.73
C GLU A 97 11.86 -5.06 11.97
N ARG A 98 10.55 -5.17 11.65
CA ARG A 98 9.79 -6.42 11.79
C ARG A 98 9.87 -7.32 10.55
N CYS A 99 10.24 -6.75 9.41
CA CYS A 99 10.12 -7.38 8.09
C CYS A 99 11.47 -7.75 7.44
N ASP A 100 12.55 -7.63 8.20
CA ASP A 100 13.93 -7.84 7.75
C ASP A 100 14.27 -7.02 6.49
N HIS A 101 15.13 -7.56 5.62
CA HIS A 101 15.60 -6.94 4.39
C HIS A 101 14.60 -6.96 3.22
N ARG A 102 13.37 -7.45 3.46
CA ARG A 102 12.38 -7.72 2.40
C ARG A 102 11.33 -6.63 2.26
N PHE A 103 11.33 -5.67 3.17
CA PHE A 103 10.47 -4.50 3.12
C PHE A 103 11.27 -3.29 2.65
N ASN A 104 10.88 -2.75 1.49
CA ASN A 104 11.54 -1.60 0.89
C ASN A 104 10.49 -0.50 0.69
N VAL A 105 10.77 0.70 1.19
CA VAL A 105 9.89 1.85 1.02
C VAL A 105 10.66 3.07 0.55
N PHE A 106 10.03 3.81 -0.35
CA PHE A 106 10.53 5.04 -0.96
C PHE A 106 9.53 6.15 -0.67
N MET A 107 9.96 7.17 0.08
CA MET A 107 9.12 8.27 0.56
C MET A 107 9.36 9.49 -0.32
N GLY A 108 8.56 9.59 -1.38
CA GLY A 108 8.66 10.65 -2.38
C GLY A 108 10.05 10.74 -2.97
N GLN A 109 10.63 11.93 -2.90
CA GLN A 109 12.01 12.20 -3.26
C GLN A 109 12.93 12.36 -2.03
N HIS A 110 12.41 12.21 -0.82
CA HIS A 110 13.06 12.75 0.38
C HIS A 110 13.90 11.69 1.09
N SER A 111 13.30 10.53 1.33
CA SER A 111 13.88 9.46 2.14
C SER A 111 13.53 8.11 1.55
N TYR A 112 14.30 7.08 1.93
CA TYR A 112 14.02 5.70 1.59
C TYR A 112 14.49 4.80 2.73
N ILE A 113 13.82 3.66 2.89
CA ILE A 113 14.24 2.59 3.80
C ILE A 113 14.31 1.33 2.94
N SER A 114 15.52 0.93 2.61
CA SER A 114 15.79 -0.29 1.84
C SER A 114 17.18 -0.80 2.22
N SER A 115 17.27 -2.11 2.35
CA SER A 115 18.54 -2.85 2.51
C SER A 115 19.03 -3.46 1.20
N SER A 116 18.29 -3.28 0.10
CA SER A 116 18.51 -3.98 -1.17
C SER A 116 18.95 -3.06 -2.30
N ILE A 117 19.04 -1.75 -2.05
CA ILE A 117 19.49 -0.77 -3.03
C ILE A 117 20.74 -0.05 -2.53
N GLU A 118 21.63 0.27 -3.45
CA GLU A 118 22.80 1.09 -3.15
C GLU A 118 22.44 2.59 -3.15
N PRO A 119 23.18 3.43 -2.41
CA PRO A 119 22.95 4.88 -2.38
C PRO A 119 22.99 5.54 -3.77
N GLU A 120 23.77 4.98 -4.71
CA GLU A 120 23.84 5.41 -6.10
C GLU A 120 22.53 5.15 -6.85
N GLU A 121 21.90 4.00 -6.64
CA GLU A 121 20.62 3.63 -7.26
C GLU A 121 19.50 4.55 -6.76
N TRP A 122 19.52 4.90 -5.48
CA TRP A 122 18.57 5.87 -4.93
C TRP A 122 18.62 7.23 -5.63
N LYS A 123 19.80 7.71 -6.04
CA LYS A 123 19.94 8.99 -6.76
C LYS A 123 19.18 8.99 -8.08
N GLU A 124 19.13 7.86 -8.77
CA GLU A 124 18.38 7.71 -10.01
C GLU A 124 16.88 7.54 -9.73
N ILE A 125 16.51 6.66 -8.79
CA ILE A 125 15.11 6.40 -8.41
C ILE A 125 14.41 7.68 -7.93
N LYS A 126 15.09 8.52 -7.14
CA LYS A 126 14.58 9.79 -6.63
C LYS A 126 14.14 10.73 -7.76
N LYS A 127 14.79 10.70 -8.93
CA LYS A 127 14.44 11.57 -10.06
C LYS A 127 13.14 11.14 -10.74
N LEU A 128 12.78 9.87 -10.63
CA LEU A 128 11.66 9.26 -11.37
C LEU A 128 10.28 9.48 -10.71
N ASN A 129 10.21 10.06 -9.51
CA ASN A 129 8.93 10.37 -8.85
C ASN A 129 7.93 9.19 -8.81
N LEU A 130 8.42 7.97 -8.58
CA LEU A 130 7.63 6.72 -8.70
C LEU A 130 6.43 6.59 -7.76
N TRP A 131 6.30 7.50 -6.78
CA TRP A 131 5.11 7.60 -5.93
C TRP A 131 3.90 8.17 -6.70
N ASN A 132 4.13 8.90 -7.79
CA ASN A 132 3.12 9.30 -8.75
C ASN A 132 2.80 8.14 -9.68
N PHE A 133 1.52 7.75 -9.72
CA PHE A 133 1.06 6.65 -10.56
C PHE A 133 1.36 6.88 -12.05
N GLU A 134 1.20 8.12 -12.54
CA GLU A 134 1.45 8.49 -13.94
C GLU A 134 2.89 8.22 -14.35
N GLU A 135 3.86 8.64 -13.54
CA GLU A 135 5.29 8.45 -13.82
C GLU A 135 5.68 6.98 -13.89
N LEU A 136 5.14 6.17 -12.96
CA LEU A 136 5.38 4.73 -13.00
C LEU A 136 4.77 4.08 -14.24
N VAL A 137 3.56 4.49 -14.64
CA VAL A 137 2.91 3.97 -15.85
C VAL A 137 3.72 4.34 -17.09
N ASN A 138 4.22 5.57 -17.20
CA ASN A 138 5.06 6.00 -18.32
C ASN A 138 6.29 5.10 -18.47
N ILE A 139 6.97 4.80 -17.36
CA ILE A 139 8.13 3.89 -17.35
C ILE A 139 7.75 2.47 -17.76
N MET A 140 6.60 1.95 -17.30
CA MET A 140 6.17 0.59 -17.62
C MET A 140 5.72 0.41 -19.06
N VAL A 141 5.06 1.42 -19.63
CA VAL A 141 4.63 1.41 -21.03
C VAL A 141 5.84 1.58 -21.96
N GLY A 142 6.95 2.12 -21.43
CA GLY A 142 8.11 2.54 -22.21
C GLY A 142 7.76 3.82 -22.93
N ASP A 143 8.58 4.85 -22.75
CA ASP A 143 8.42 6.09 -23.51
C ASP A 143 8.39 5.75 -25.01
N GLU A 144 7.22 5.82 -25.65
CA GLU A 144 7.15 6.06 -27.09
C GLU A 144 7.62 7.50 -27.32
N GLN A 145 8.94 7.69 -27.37
CA GLN A 145 9.62 8.88 -27.89
C GLN A 145 10.89 8.50 -28.64
#